data_AF-A0A7K4SHS4-F1
#
_entry.id   AF-A0A7K4SHS4-F1
#
_cell.length_a   1.000
_cell.length_b   1.000
_cell.length_c   1.000
_cell.angle_alpha   90.00
_cell.angle_beta   90.00
_cell.angle_gamma   90.00
#
_symmetry.space_group_name_H-M   'P 1'
#
loop_
_entity.id
_entity.type
_entity.pdbx_description
1 polymer ?
#
loop_
_entity_poly.entity_id
_entity_poly.type
_entity_poly.pdbx_seq_one_letter_code
_entity_poly.pdbx_strand_id
1 'polypeptide(L)'
;AATKLASAEKLMYFCTDQLGLEQDFEQKQMPEGKLLVDGFLLCVDVSRGMNRNFDEQLKFVSNLYNQLAKTKKPVVVVLTKCDEGVERYIRDAHAFALGKKNLQVVETSARSNVNVDLAFGTLVQLIDKSRGKAKIIPYFEALKQQSQQIAAAKDKYEWLVGRIVKSHNEPWAGVSRKMQSAPEYQDYVYLEGTPKAKKLFLQHIQRLKHEHVERRRRAFLAALPQALDALLPELDEIEQLSCARARKLLEAKADFAKWFVVLDETPWEATRHVDAVDDERVPFDVLETPAAEQLYEAHREKLRAERKRAEVRRAFRENLETSPFITPGKPWEEARSFIMSEDFYLWLDEAVYVDIYGKHQKQLIEKAKEEFQELLLEYSELFYELEL
;
A
#
# COMPACT_ATOMS: atom_id res chain seq x y z
N ALA A 1 58.10 -14.67 -11.11
CA ALA A 1 56.78 -15.28 -11.30
C ALA A 1 56.80 -16.12 -12.57
N ALA A 2 56.31 -17.36 -12.54
CA ALA A 2 56.14 -18.16 -13.74
C ALA A 2 54.94 -17.64 -14.55
N THR A 3 55.13 -17.36 -15.84
CA THR A 3 54.06 -16.88 -16.75
C THR A 3 53.55 -17.97 -17.69
N LYS A 4 54.22 -19.13 -17.70
CA LYS A 4 53.78 -20.35 -18.38
C LYS A 4 53.35 -21.31 -17.29
N LEU A 5 52.04 -21.49 -17.15
CA LEU A 5 51.46 -22.45 -16.23
C LEU A 5 51.11 -23.69 -17.06
N ALA A 6 51.44 -24.87 -16.54
CA ALA A 6 51.06 -26.13 -17.13
C ALA A 6 50.46 -26.98 -16.02
N SER A 7 49.31 -27.57 -16.29
CA SER A 7 48.65 -28.51 -15.39
C SER A 7 48.19 -29.69 -16.21
N ALA A 8 48.50 -30.90 -15.73
CA ALA A 8 47.95 -32.13 -16.29
C ALA A 8 46.43 -32.24 -16.02
N GLU A 9 45.92 -31.46 -15.06
CA GLU A 9 44.53 -31.47 -14.62
C GLU A 9 43.80 -30.12 -14.80
N LYS A 10 42.49 -30.15 -14.52
CA LYS A 10 41.49 -29.10 -14.69
C LYS A 10 41.83 -27.84 -13.88
N LEU A 11 41.47 -26.66 -14.37
CA LEU A 11 41.60 -25.42 -13.61
C LEU A 11 40.38 -25.32 -12.70
N MET A 12 40.54 -25.67 -11.42
CA MET A 12 39.44 -25.70 -10.44
C MET A 12 39.62 -24.60 -9.40
N TYR A 13 38.56 -23.83 -9.19
CA TYR A 13 38.46 -22.91 -8.06
C TYR A 13 37.60 -23.58 -6.99
N PHE A 14 38.21 -23.94 -5.86
CA PHE A 14 37.49 -24.46 -4.71
C PHE A 14 37.46 -23.41 -3.61
N CYS A 15 36.27 -22.95 -3.28
CA CYS A 15 36.04 -22.32 -2.00
C CYS A 15 35.98 -23.43 -0.92
N THR A 16 36.31 -23.12 0.34
CA THR A 16 36.43 -24.14 1.40
C THR A 16 35.15 -24.95 1.65
N ASP A 17 34.01 -24.36 1.33
CA ASP A 17 32.67 -24.93 1.36
C ASP A 17 32.34 -25.84 0.16
N GLN A 18 33.21 -25.91 -0.85
CA GLN A 18 33.07 -26.76 -2.04
C GLN A 18 33.94 -28.02 -2.00
N LEU A 19 34.75 -28.19 -0.94
CA LEU A 19 35.54 -29.40 -0.71
C LEU A 19 34.60 -30.60 -0.48
N GLY A 20 34.73 -31.65 -1.29
CA GLY A 20 33.88 -32.84 -1.29
C GLY A 20 32.66 -32.79 -2.23
N LEU A 21 32.40 -31.66 -2.89
CA LEU A 21 31.31 -31.47 -3.87
C LEU A 21 31.85 -31.10 -5.26
N GLU A 22 33.10 -31.43 -5.55
CA GLU A 22 33.82 -30.95 -6.74
C GLU A 22 33.17 -31.38 -8.07
N GLN A 23 32.37 -32.44 -8.05
CA GLN A 23 31.65 -32.93 -9.23
C GLN A 23 30.37 -32.14 -9.53
N ASP A 24 29.84 -31.39 -8.57
CA ASP A 24 28.58 -30.65 -8.70
C ASP A 24 28.78 -29.26 -9.33
N PHE A 25 30.03 -28.85 -9.57
CA PHE A 25 30.37 -27.54 -10.13
C PHE A 25 30.97 -27.63 -11.54
N GLU A 26 30.86 -26.54 -12.31
CA GLU A 26 31.36 -26.47 -13.69
C GLU A 26 32.88 -26.67 -13.73
N GLN A 27 33.31 -27.70 -14.46
CA GLN A 27 34.72 -28.05 -14.60
C GLN A 27 35.32 -27.46 -15.88
N LYS A 28 36.03 -26.33 -15.76
CA LYS A 28 36.75 -25.72 -16.88
C LYS A 28 38.16 -26.30 -16.99
N GLN A 29 38.45 -26.95 -18.12
CA GLN A 29 39.78 -27.45 -18.42
C GLN A 29 40.67 -26.34 -18.98
N MET A 30 41.97 -26.39 -18.69
CA MET A 30 42.91 -25.53 -19.38
C MET A 30 42.94 -25.92 -20.87
N PRO A 31 42.82 -24.96 -21.81
CA PRO A 31 43.02 -25.25 -23.22
C PRO A 31 44.40 -25.88 -23.41
N GLU A 32 44.44 -27.10 -23.97
CA GLU A 32 45.69 -27.84 -24.24
C GLU A 32 46.59 -28.09 -23.02
N GLY A 33 46.06 -28.00 -21.79
CA GLY A 33 46.83 -28.20 -20.54
C GLY A 33 47.85 -27.10 -20.22
N LYS A 34 47.82 -25.97 -20.94
CA LYS A 34 48.78 -24.86 -20.80
C LYS A 34 48.05 -23.52 -20.73
N LEU A 35 48.46 -22.67 -19.80
CA LEU A 35 47.95 -21.31 -19.66
C LEU A 35 49.10 -20.31 -19.68
N LEU A 36 48.99 -19.33 -20.58
CA LEU A 36 49.90 -18.18 -20.62
C LEU A 36 49.27 -17.03 -19.84
N VAL A 37 50.06 -16.47 -18.91
CA VAL A 37 49.64 -15.30 -18.14
C VAL A 37 50.06 -14.04 -18.90
N ASP A 38 49.08 -13.26 -19.33
CA ASP A 38 49.31 -12.05 -20.13
C ASP A 38 49.36 -10.76 -19.33
N GLY A 39 48.93 -10.78 -18.08
CA GLY A 39 48.97 -9.63 -17.21
C GLY A 39 48.60 -9.99 -15.77
N PHE A 40 48.73 -9.03 -14.87
CA PHE A 40 48.46 -9.22 -13.46
C PHE A 40 47.59 -8.10 -12.89
N LEU A 41 46.60 -8.48 -12.09
CA LEU A 41 45.94 -7.57 -11.14
C LEU A 41 46.66 -7.71 -9.79
N LEU A 42 47.25 -6.62 -9.31
CA LEU A 42 47.92 -6.54 -8.03
C LEU A 42 46.94 -5.96 -7.00
N CYS A 43 46.21 -6.85 -6.32
CA CYS A 43 45.18 -6.46 -5.36
C CYS A 43 45.77 -5.98 -4.04
N VAL A 44 45.23 -4.88 -3.51
CA VAL A 44 45.55 -4.31 -2.19
C VAL A 44 44.26 -4.13 -1.42
N ASP A 45 44.15 -4.75 -0.25
CA ASP A 45 43.00 -4.55 0.64
C ASP A 45 43.19 -3.23 1.41
N VAL A 46 42.31 -2.26 1.17
CA VAL A 46 42.36 -0.94 1.82
C VAL A 46 41.41 -0.82 3.00
N SER A 47 40.74 -1.90 3.41
CA SER A 47 39.83 -1.90 4.56
C SER A 47 40.56 -2.03 5.90
N ARG A 48 39.84 -1.78 7.00
CA ARG A 48 40.31 -2.13 8.36
C ARG A 48 40.14 -3.64 8.59
N GLY A 49 41.09 -4.44 8.10
CA GLY A 49 41.12 -5.86 8.41
C GLY A 49 41.35 -6.11 9.90
N MET A 50 40.56 -6.98 10.53
CA MET A 50 40.90 -7.50 11.86
C MET A 50 42.25 -8.23 11.78
N ASN A 51 43.21 -7.81 12.60
CA ASN A 51 44.56 -8.39 12.72
C ASN A 51 45.47 -8.29 11.49
N ARG A 52 45.33 -7.26 10.64
CA ARG A 52 46.27 -7.02 9.53
C ARG A 52 46.93 -5.65 9.62
N ASN A 53 48.26 -5.63 9.59
CA ASN A 53 49.02 -4.39 9.48
C ASN A 53 49.13 -3.99 7.99
N PHE A 54 48.61 -2.80 7.65
CA PHE A 54 48.63 -2.30 6.29
C PHE A 54 50.06 -2.07 5.76
N ASP A 55 50.99 -1.63 6.62
CA ASP A 55 52.38 -1.41 6.21
C ASP A 55 53.08 -2.72 5.84
N GLU A 56 52.76 -3.82 6.54
CA GLU A 56 53.26 -5.16 6.21
C GLU A 56 52.66 -5.68 4.90
N GLN A 57 51.38 -5.45 4.67
CA GLN A 57 50.74 -5.73 3.38
C GLN A 57 51.43 -4.95 2.26
N LEU A 58 51.68 -3.64 2.41
CA LEU A 58 52.37 -2.85 1.40
C LEU A 58 53.81 -3.34 1.14
N LYS A 59 54.54 -3.76 2.19
CA LYS A 59 55.86 -4.40 2.03
C LYS A 59 55.75 -5.68 1.20
N PHE A 60 54.78 -6.53 1.49
CA PHE A 60 54.51 -7.75 0.74
C PHE A 60 54.15 -7.45 -0.74
N VAL A 61 53.22 -6.52 -0.97
CA VAL A 61 52.79 -6.07 -2.30
C VAL A 61 53.97 -5.49 -3.10
N SER A 62 54.85 -4.71 -2.46
CA SER A 62 56.05 -4.17 -3.08
C SER A 62 57.03 -5.27 -3.51
N ASN A 63 57.25 -6.28 -2.65
CA ASN A 63 58.07 -7.44 -2.98
C ASN A 63 57.46 -8.26 -4.13
N LEU A 64 56.14 -8.45 -4.13
CA LEU A 64 55.42 -9.13 -5.19
C LEU A 64 55.56 -8.38 -6.52
N TYR A 65 55.33 -7.06 -6.53
CA TYR A 65 55.53 -6.22 -7.71
C TYR A 65 56.94 -6.35 -8.28
N ASN A 66 57.98 -6.32 -7.44
CA ASN A 66 59.37 -6.45 -7.90
C ASN A 66 59.62 -7.80 -8.62
N GLN A 67 58.90 -8.86 -8.25
CA GLN A 67 58.96 -10.15 -8.95
C GLN A 67 58.11 -10.17 -10.23
N LEU A 68 56.94 -9.51 -10.22
CA LEU A 68 56.09 -9.38 -11.40
C LEU A 68 56.73 -8.50 -12.48
N ALA A 69 57.39 -7.41 -12.10
CA ALA A 69 58.05 -6.49 -13.02
C ALA A 69 59.12 -7.17 -13.90
N LYS A 70 59.77 -8.23 -13.39
CA LYS A 70 60.75 -9.03 -14.15
C LYS A 70 60.12 -9.77 -15.33
N THR A 71 58.82 -10.05 -15.29
CA THR A 71 58.10 -10.75 -16.35
C THR A 71 57.80 -9.87 -17.57
N LYS A 72 57.93 -8.54 -17.42
CA LYS A 72 57.54 -7.53 -18.43
C LYS A 72 56.06 -7.57 -18.85
N LYS A 73 55.22 -8.34 -18.16
CA LYS A 73 53.77 -8.33 -18.38
C LYS A 73 53.13 -7.11 -17.70
N PRO A 74 52.05 -6.54 -18.26
CA PRO A 74 51.30 -5.45 -17.64
C PRO A 74 50.82 -5.79 -16.22
N VAL A 75 50.81 -4.78 -15.35
CA VAL A 75 50.32 -4.88 -13.98
C VAL A 75 49.39 -3.69 -13.71
N VAL A 76 48.20 -3.96 -13.17
CA VAL A 76 47.26 -2.94 -12.67
C VAL A 76 47.14 -3.11 -11.16
N VAL A 77 47.25 -2.03 -10.40
CA VAL A 77 46.98 -2.03 -8.96
C VAL A 77 45.48 -1.94 -8.75
N VAL A 78 44.91 -2.85 -7.97
CA VAL A 78 43.48 -2.89 -7.69
C VAL A 78 43.28 -2.68 -6.19
N LEU A 79 42.74 -1.53 -5.81
CA LEU A 79 42.36 -1.29 -4.41
C LEU A 79 41.01 -1.97 -4.20
N THR A 80 40.94 -2.87 -3.22
CA THR A 80 39.77 -3.70 -2.95
C THR A 80 39.11 -3.27 -1.64
N LYS A 81 37.79 -3.48 -1.56
CA LYS A 81 36.95 -3.09 -0.41
C LYS A 81 36.93 -1.59 -0.14
N CYS A 82 36.89 -0.79 -1.19
CA CYS A 82 36.81 0.67 -1.08
C CYS A 82 35.50 1.16 -0.40
N ASP A 83 34.46 0.30 -0.29
CA ASP A 83 33.26 0.55 0.51
C ASP A 83 33.55 0.68 2.02
N GLU A 84 34.61 0.03 2.51
CA GLU A 84 35.07 0.08 3.90
C GLU A 84 36.51 0.60 3.97
N GLY A 85 36.95 1.31 2.93
CA GLY A 85 38.32 1.75 2.73
C GLY A 85 38.77 2.81 3.73
N VAL A 86 40.00 2.68 4.23
CA VAL A 86 40.66 3.71 5.03
C VAL A 86 41.36 4.69 4.11
N GLU A 87 41.03 5.98 4.23
CA GLU A 87 41.57 7.03 3.37
C GLU A 87 43.11 7.08 3.35
N ARG A 88 43.75 6.91 4.51
CA ARG A 88 45.21 6.78 4.61
C ARG A 88 45.74 5.62 3.76
N TYR A 89 45.10 4.44 3.82
CA TYR A 89 45.54 3.24 3.10
C TYR A 89 45.38 3.41 1.58
N ILE A 90 44.28 4.04 1.17
CA ILE A 90 44.05 4.40 -0.24
C ILE A 90 45.16 5.34 -0.73
N ARG A 91 45.44 6.41 0.01
CA ARG A 91 46.50 7.37 -0.33
C ARG A 91 47.89 6.71 -0.39
N ASP A 92 48.23 5.90 0.59
CA ASP A 92 49.53 5.23 0.67
C ASP A 92 49.68 4.20 -0.47
N ALA A 93 48.59 3.53 -0.90
CA ALA A 93 48.59 2.64 -2.06
C ALA A 93 48.72 3.39 -3.39
N HIS A 94 48.09 4.56 -3.55
CA HIS A 94 48.30 5.44 -4.70
C HIS A 94 49.74 5.96 -4.77
N ALA A 95 50.32 6.35 -3.63
CA ALA A 95 51.73 6.75 -3.55
C ALA A 95 52.67 5.60 -3.95
N PHE A 96 52.37 4.36 -3.53
CA PHE A 96 53.08 3.17 -3.97
C PHE A 96 53.01 2.99 -5.50
N ALA A 97 51.84 3.09 -6.11
CA ALA A 97 51.65 2.94 -7.55
C ALA A 97 52.40 4.02 -8.36
N LEU A 98 52.35 5.27 -7.90
CA LEU A 98 53.06 6.39 -8.50
C LEU A 98 54.58 6.19 -8.46
N GLY A 99 55.11 5.71 -7.33
CA GLY A 99 56.54 5.40 -7.16
C GLY A 99 57.06 4.23 -7.99
N LYS A 100 56.18 3.45 -8.64
CA LYS A 100 56.53 2.25 -9.41
C LYS A 100 56.15 2.39 -10.88
N LYS A 101 57.02 2.97 -11.73
CA LYS A 101 56.77 3.13 -13.19
C LYS A 101 55.36 3.66 -13.53
N ASN A 102 54.74 4.41 -12.61
CA ASN A 102 53.39 4.97 -12.73
C ASN A 102 52.32 3.91 -13.09
N LEU A 103 52.13 2.90 -12.20
CA LEU A 103 51.09 1.89 -12.39
C LEU A 103 49.69 2.51 -12.40
N GLN A 104 48.79 1.96 -13.22
CA GLN A 104 47.37 2.31 -13.16
C GLN A 104 46.74 1.73 -11.89
N VAL A 105 45.90 2.52 -11.22
CA VAL A 105 45.20 2.15 -9.99
C VAL A 105 43.70 2.16 -10.25
N VAL A 106 43.00 1.08 -9.93
CA VAL A 106 41.53 1.01 -9.99
C VAL A 106 40.99 0.72 -8.60
N GLU A 107 40.10 1.58 -8.12
CA GLU A 107 39.43 1.44 -6.83
C GLU A 107 38.14 0.65 -7.00
N THR A 108 37.97 -0.43 -6.23
CA THR A 108 36.89 -1.41 -6.45
C THR A 108 36.19 -1.80 -5.15
N SER A 109 34.93 -2.20 -5.29
CA SER A 109 34.18 -2.92 -4.26
C SER A 109 33.42 -4.06 -4.91
N ALA A 110 33.77 -5.30 -4.57
CA ALA A 110 33.00 -6.46 -5.01
C ALA A 110 31.60 -6.49 -4.38
N ARG A 111 31.48 -6.01 -3.13
CA ARG A 111 30.20 -5.95 -2.40
C ARG A 111 29.20 -5.02 -3.08
N SER A 112 29.66 -3.84 -3.48
CA SER A 112 28.82 -2.83 -4.14
C SER A 112 28.84 -2.96 -5.67
N ASN A 113 29.53 -3.97 -6.20
CA ASN A 113 29.79 -4.17 -7.63
C ASN A 113 30.30 -2.90 -8.34
N VAL A 114 31.30 -2.24 -7.75
CA VAL A 114 31.90 -1.00 -8.28
C VAL A 114 33.25 -1.30 -8.90
N ASN A 115 33.41 -0.89 -10.16
CA ASN A 115 34.67 -0.92 -10.93
C ASN A 115 35.35 -2.30 -11.06
N VAL A 116 34.67 -3.41 -10.73
CA VAL A 116 35.22 -4.76 -10.85
C VAL A 116 35.58 -5.03 -12.32
N ASP A 117 34.64 -4.85 -13.24
CA ASP A 117 34.87 -5.00 -14.68
C ASP A 117 35.89 -3.98 -15.22
N LEU A 118 35.90 -2.77 -14.67
CA LEU A 118 36.87 -1.73 -15.03
C LEU A 118 38.31 -2.17 -14.73
N ALA A 119 38.55 -2.88 -13.62
CA ALA A 119 39.88 -3.39 -13.29
C ALA A 119 40.38 -4.40 -14.35
N PHE A 120 39.54 -5.34 -14.76
CA PHE A 120 39.86 -6.29 -15.83
C PHE A 120 39.99 -5.60 -17.18
N GLY A 121 39.07 -4.71 -17.53
CA GLY A 121 39.10 -3.95 -18.79
C GLY A 121 40.36 -3.10 -18.93
N THR A 122 40.81 -2.49 -17.83
CA THR A 122 42.07 -1.74 -17.78
C THR A 122 43.26 -2.64 -18.08
N LEU A 123 43.32 -3.84 -17.49
CA LEU A 123 44.40 -4.79 -17.76
C LEU A 123 44.38 -5.28 -19.22
N VAL A 124 43.20 -5.61 -19.75
CA VAL A 124 43.03 -6.05 -21.14
C VAL A 124 43.55 -5.00 -22.12
N GLN A 125 43.27 -3.71 -21.88
CA GLN A 125 43.77 -2.63 -22.74
C GLN A 125 45.28 -2.38 -22.62
N LEU A 126 45.89 -2.71 -21.48
CA LEU A 126 47.34 -2.67 -21.35
C LEU A 126 48.02 -3.84 -22.09
N ILE A 127 47.35 -4.99 -22.18
CA ILE A 127 47.80 -6.15 -22.95
C ILE A 127 47.64 -5.85 -24.45
N ASP A 128 46.46 -5.40 -24.86
CA ASP A 128 46.11 -5.07 -26.23
C ASP A 128 46.01 -3.54 -26.42
N LYS A 129 47.16 -2.93 -26.76
CA LYS A 129 47.30 -1.48 -26.94
C LYS A 129 46.44 -0.89 -28.06
N SER A 130 45.85 -1.72 -28.93
CA SER A 130 44.94 -1.26 -29.97
C SER A 130 43.59 -0.77 -29.42
N ARG A 131 43.22 -1.18 -28.20
CA ARG A 131 41.90 -0.92 -27.58
C ARG A 131 41.77 0.41 -26.84
N GLY A 132 42.70 1.35 -27.04
CA GLY A 132 42.70 2.65 -26.35
C GLY A 132 43.06 2.55 -24.86
N LYS A 133 42.91 3.66 -24.11
CA LYS A 133 43.16 3.72 -22.67
C LYS A 133 41.85 3.76 -21.88
N ALA A 134 41.79 3.03 -20.78
CA ALA A 134 40.62 3.00 -19.91
C ALA A 134 40.48 4.35 -19.23
N LYS A 135 39.26 4.91 -19.25
CA LYS A 135 38.92 6.01 -18.37
C LYS A 135 38.72 5.44 -16.97
N ILE A 136 39.72 5.59 -16.12
CA ILE A 136 39.62 5.23 -14.71
C ILE A 136 38.79 6.29 -14.00
N ILE A 137 37.73 5.85 -13.31
CA ILE A 137 36.80 6.71 -12.58
C ILE A 137 37.04 6.51 -11.08
N PRO A 138 37.12 7.58 -10.26
CA PRO A 138 37.25 7.46 -8.81
C PRO A 138 36.10 6.67 -8.18
N TYR A 139 36.36 5.98 -7.07
CA TYR A 139 35.39 5.09 -6.44
C TYR A 139 34.04 5.76 -6.15
N PHE A 140 34.04 6.96 -5.56
CA PHE A 140 32.80 7.63 -5.18
C PHE A 140 31.92 8.03 -6.37
N GLU A 141 32.53 8.43 -7.48
CA GLU A 141 31.79 8.74 -8.70
C GLU A 141 31.19 7.46 -9.31
N ALA A 142 31.98 6.39 -9.39
CA ALA A 142 31.52 5.09 -9.88
C ALA A 142 30.42 4.49 -8.97
N LEU A 143 30.55 4.62 -7.65
CA LEU A 143 29.53 4.20 -6.68
C LEU A 143 28.22 4.97 -6.89
N LYS A 144 28.30 6.29 -7.14
CA LYS A 144 27.11 7.10 -7.43
C LYS A 144 26.41 6.64 -8.71
N GLN A 145 27.17 6.40 -9.79
CA GLN A 145 26.63 5.89 -11.05
C GLN A 145 25.98 4.50 -10.86
N GLN A 146 26.65 3.59 -10.15
CA GLN A 146 26.13 2.27 -9.84
C GLN A 146 24.83 2.33 -9.04
N SER A 147 24.77 3.20 -8.03
CA SER A 147 23.57 3.41 -7.20
C SER A 147 22.41 3.97 -8.03
N GLN A 148 22.67 4.91 -8.94
CA GLN A 148 21.66 5.47 -9.85
C GLN A 148 21.15 4.41 -10.83
N GLN A 149 22.01 3.54 -11.35
CA GLN A 149 21.63 2.45 -12.24
C GLN A 149 20.71 1.45 -11.51
N ILE A 150 21.07 1.07 -10.28
CA ILE A 150 20.25 0.17 -9.44
C ILE A 150 18.89 0.80 -9.15
N ALA A 151 18.85 2.09 -8.78
CA ALA A 151 17.60 2.80 -8.52
C ALA A 151 16.69 2.83 -9.76
N ALA A 152 17.24 3.18 -10.93
CA ALA A 152 16.47 3.21 -12.17
C ALA A 152 15.97 1.81 -12.59
N ALA A 153 16.78 0.77 -12.40
CA ALA A 153 16.36 -0.61 -12.66
C ALA A 153 15.26 -1.06 -11.69
N LYS A 154 15.36 -0.67 -10.42
CA LYS A 154 14.34 -0.93 -9.40
C LYS A 154 13.00 -0.30 -9.77
N ASP A 155 12.97 0.97 -10.14
CA ASP A 155 11.73 1.68 -10.50
C ASP A 155 11.03 1.01 -11.69
N LYS A 156 11.80 0.63 -12.72
CA LYS A 156 11.29 -0.11 -13.89
C LYS A 156 10.74 -1.48 -13.51
N TYR A 157 11.41 -2.18 -12.60
CA TYR A 157 10.96 -3.47 -12.10
C TYR A 157 9.67 -3.35 -11.29
N GLU A 158 9.56 -2.38 -10.38
CA GLU A 158 8.34 -2.12 -9.61
C GLU A 158 7.17 -1.75 -10.52
N TRP A 159 7.41 -0.96 -11.57
CA TRP A 159 6.41 -0.68 -12.61
C TRP A 159 5.94 -1.95 -13.32
N LEU A 160 6.87 -2.82 -13.74
CA LEU A 160 6.54 -4.11 -14.38
C LEU A 160 5.69 -5.00 -13.46
N VAL A 161 6.09 -5.11 -12.18
CA VAL A 161 5.35 -5.84 -11.16
C VAL A 161 3.94 -5.29 -11.00
N GLY A 162 3.78 -3.97 -10.88
CA GLY A 162 2.46 -3.33 -10.80
C GLY A 162 1.60 -3.50 -12.05
N ARG A 163 2.21 -3.69 -13.22
CA ARG A 163 1.49 -3.97 -14.48
C ARG A 163 0.98 -5.41 -14.53
N ILE A 164 1.80 -6.39 -14.15
CA ILE A 164 1.49 -7.82 -14.27
C ILE A 164 0.64 -8.32 -13.10
N VAL A 165 0.98 -7.89 -11.88
CA VAL A 165 0.41 -8.43 -10.64
C VAL A 165 -0.74 -7.54 -10.19
N LYS A 166 -1.97 -8.06 -10.34
CA LYS A 166 -3.20 -7.33 -9.99
C LYS A 166 -3.88 -7.90 -8.75
N SER A 167 -3.60 -9.16 -8.42
CA SER A 167 -4.14 -9.81 -7.23
C SER A 167 -3.05 -10.12 -6.22
N HIS A 168 -3.38 -9.99 -4.94
CA HIS A 168 -2.47 -10.35 -3.84
C HIS A 168 -2.29 -11.88 -3.70
N ASN A 169 -3.12 -12.68 -4.37
CA ASN A 169 -3.06 -14.14 -4.34
C ASN A 169 -2.12 -14.74 -5.42
N GLU A 170 -1.46 -13.89 -6.22
CA GLU A 170 -0.55 -14.38 -7.26
C GLU A 170 0.75 -14.93 -6.66
N PRO A 171 1.16 -16.16 -6.99
CA PRO A 171 2.39 -16.76 -6.45
C PRO A 171 3.63 -16.30 -7.22
N TRP A 172 4.73 -16.08 -6.50
CA TRP A 172 6.03 -15.68 -7.07
C TRP A 172 6.46 -16.55 -8.26
N ALA A 173 6.36 -17.88 -8.14
CA ALA A 173 6.82 -18.81 -9.16
C ALA A 173 6.09 -18.66 -10.52
N GLY A 174 4.80 -18.31 -10.48
CA GLY A 174 4.01 -18.06 -11.68
C GLY A 174 4.37 -16.71 -12.30
N VAL A 175 4.49 -15.68 -11.47
CA VAL A 175 4.75 -14.30 -11.91
C VAL A 175 6.20 -14.15 -12.42
N SER A 176 7.19 -14.72 -11.73
CA SER A 176 8.59 -14.66 -12.15
C SER A 176 8.82 -15.27 -13.53
N ARG A 177 8.15 -16.38 -13.84
CA ARG A 177 8.19 -17.01 -15.17
C ARG A 177 7.60 -16.11 -16.24
N LYS A 178 6.48 -15.42 -15.95
CA LYS A 178 5.88 -14.44 -16.88
C LYS A 178 6.80 -13.23 -17.11
N MET A 179 7.56 -12.83 -16.10
CA MET A 179 8.51 -11.70 -16.19
C MET A 179 9.86 -12.08 -16.80
N GLN A 180 10.15 -13.37 -17.02
CA GLN A 180 11.49 -13.83 -17.37
C GLN A 180 12.01 -13.28 -18.70
N SER A 181 11.13 -12.98 -19.66
CA SER A 181 11.48 -12.38 -20.95
C SER A 181 11.53 -10.84 -20.92
N ALA A 182 11.12 -10.21 -19.82
CA ALA A 182 11.05 -8.76 -19.73
C ALA A 182 12.43 -8.17 -19.37
N PRO A 183 12.93 -7.17 -20.12
CA PRO A 183 14.24 -6.57 -19.85
C PRO A 183 14.30 -5.94 -18.47
N GLU A 184 13.22 -5.34 -17.98
CA GLU A 184 13.17 -4.70 -16.65
C GLU A 184 13.42 -5.71 -15.51
N TYR A 185 12.96 -6.95 -15.70
CA TYR A 185 13.20 -8.03 -14.75
C TYR A 185 14.64 -8.54 -14.85
N GLN A 186 15.13 -8.79 -16.08
CA GLN A 186 16.48 -9.28 -16.32
C GLN A 186 17.55 -8.31 -15.78
N ASP A 187 17.39 -7.02 -16.06
CA ASP A 187 18.30 -5.97 -15.62
C ASP A 187 18.36 -5.89 -14.09
N TYR A 188 17.20 -5.87 -13.42
CA TYR A 188 17.16 -5.78 -11.96
C TYR A 188 17.72 -7.04 -11.28
N VAL A 189 17.40 -8.23 -11.81
CA VAL A 189 17.95 -9.50 -11.30
C VAL A 189 19.46 -9.58 -11.52
N TYR A 190 19.96 -9.09 -12.64
CA TYR A 190 21.40 -9.03 -12.90
C TYR A 190 22.12 -8.14 -11.87
N LEU A 191 21.56 -6.98 -11.54
CA LEU A 191 22.17 -6.02 -10.62
C LEU A 191 22.04 -6.41 -9.14
N GLU A 192 20.87 -6.90 -8.73
CA GLU A 192 20.48 -7.03 -7.31
C GLU A 192 20.16 -8.47 -6.90
N GLY A 193 20.02 -9.37 -7.87
CA GLY A 193 19.74 -10.79 -7.64
C GLY A 193 18.26 -11.12 -7.46
N THR A 194 17.93 -12.38 -7.75
CA THR A 194 16.58 -12.94 -7.59
C THR A 194 15.99 -12.79 -6.17
N PRO A 195 16.76 -12.90 -5.07
CA PRO A 195 16.22 -12.72 -3.71
C PRO A 195 15.66 -11.32 -3.46
N LYS A 196 16.34 -10.26 -3.93
CA LYS A 196 15.86 -8.88 -3.78
C LYS A 196 14.65 -8.60 -4.67
N ALA A 197 14.64 -9.13 -5.90
CA ALA A 197 13.46 -9.09 -6.76
C ALA A 197 12.24 -9.74 -6.11
N LYS A 198 12.39 -10.95 -5.54
CA LYS A 198 11.32 -11.63 -4.80
C LYS A 198 10.85 -10.80 -3.60
N LYS A 199 11.75 -10.15 -2.87
CA LYS A 199 11.40 -9.29 -1.74
C LYS A 199 10.51 -8.12 -2.17
N LEU A 200 10.87 -7.40 -3.23
CA LEU A 200 10.07 -6.28 -3.75
C LEU A 200 8.70 -6.76 -4.26
N PHE A 201 8.65 -7.90 -4.94
CA PHE A 201 7.39 -8.52 -5.32
C PHE A 201 6.50 -8.81 -4.10
N LEU A 202 7.05 -9.40 -3.04
CA LEU A 202 6.29 -9.69 -1.82
C LEU A 202 5.80 -8.40 -1.15
N GLN A 203 6.58 -7.33 -1.17
CA GLN A 203 6.14 -6.01 -0.68
C GLN A 203 4.95 -5.47 -1.49
N HIS A 204 4.97 -5.61 -2.82
CA HIS A 204 3.83 -5.26 -3.67
C HIS A 204 2.59 -6.11 -3.37
N ILE A 205 2.75 -7.42 -3.18
CA ILE A 205 1.65 -8.31 -2.77
C ILE A 205 1.04 -7.89 -1.44
N GLN A 206 1.86 -7.56 -0.44
CA GLN A 206 1.36 -7.08 0.87
C GLN A 206 0.59 -5.76 0.72
N ARG A 207 1.07 -4.85 -0.14
CA ARG A 207 0.35 -3.61 -0.44
C ARG A 207 -1.02 -3.89 -1.07
N LEU A 208 -1.09 -4.78 -2.06
CA LEU A 208 -2.37 -5.18 -2.68
C LEU A 208 -3.32 -5.82 -1.68
N LYS A 209 -2.80 -6.65 -0.76
CA LYS A 209 -3.61 -7.25 0.32
C LYS A 209 -4.19 -6.16 1.23
N HIS A 210 -3.37 -5.20 1.66
CA HIS A 210 -3.82 -4.10 2.49
C HIS A 210 -4.88 -3.24 1.79
N GLU A 211 -4.65 -2.87 0.53
CA GLU A 211 -5.63 -2.12 -0.28
C GLU A 211 -6.96 -2.87 -0.44
N HIS A 212 -6.91 -4.20 -0.57
CA HIS A 212 -8.09 -5.05 -0.66
C HIS A 212 -8.86 -5.14 0.67
N VAL A 213 -8.17 -5.35 1.79
CA VAL A 213 -8.77 -5.31 3.14
C VAL A 213 -9.45 -3.97 3.39
N GLU A 214 -8.78 -2.85 3.10
CA GLU A 214 -9.35 -1.52 3.30
C GLU A 214 -10.57 -1.26 2.41
N ARG A 215 -10.58 -1.78 1.17
CA ARG A 215 -11.75 -1.71 0.30
C ARG A 215 -12.94 -2.48 0.91
N ARG A 216 -12.71 -3.70 1.41
CA ARG A 216 -13.74 -4.52 2.07
C ARG A 216 -14.24 -3.86 3.35
N ARG A 217 -13.35 -3.31 4.18
CA ARG A 217 -13.72 -2.57 5.40
C ARG A 217 -14.67 -1.42 5.08
N ARG A 218 -14.36 -0.61 4.05
CA ARG A 218 -15.23 0.50 3.63
C ARG A 218 -16.59 0.00 3.16
N ALA A 219 -16.65 -1.10 2.40
CA ALA A 219 -17.90 -1.68 1.96
C ALA A 219 -18.76 -2.14 3.16
N PHE A 220 -18.17 -2.84 4.13
CA PHE A 220 -18.88 -3.28 5.34
C PHE A 220 -19.39 -2.11 6.18
N LEU A 221 -18.57 -1.08 6.38
CA LEU A 221 -18.99 0.13 7.10
C LEU A 221 -20.10 0.89 6.35
N ALA A 222 -20.11 0.87 5.01
CA ALA A 222 -21.17 1.47 4.22
C ALA A 222 -22.50 0.69 4.27
N ALA A 223 -22.44 -0.63 4.45
CA ALA A 223 -23.63 -1.47 4.63
C ALA A 223 -24.22 -1.39 6.05
N LEU A 224 -23.39 -1.03 7.04
CA LEU A 224 -23.79 -1.02 8.45
C LEU A 224 -25.02 -0.16 8.77
N PRO A 225 -25.19 1.07 8.24
CA PRO A 225 -26.41 1.86 8.48
C PRO A 225 -27.69 1.15 8.04
N GLN A 226 -27.66 0.44 6.90
CA GLN A 226 -28.82 -0.30 6.39
C GLN A 226 -29.14 -1.50 7.27
N ALA A 227 -28.11 -2.19 7.77
CA ALA A 227 -28.26 -3.26 8.75
C ALA A 227 -28.87 -2.74 10.08
N LEU A 228 -28.42 -1.57 10.56
CA LEU A 228 -28.96 -0.95 11.77
C LEU A 228 -30.41 -0.52 11.59
N ASP A 229 -30.76 0.08 10.45
CA ASP A 229 -32.15 0.44 10.10
C ASP A 229 -33.07 -0.79 10.08
N ALA A 230 -32.58 -1.93 9.57
CA ALA A 230 -33.38 -3.16 9.50
C ALA A 230 -33.53 -3.87 10.85
N LEU A 231 -32.50 -3.87 11.69
CA LEU A 231 -32.46 -4.66 12.93
C LEU A 231 -32.84 -3.87 14.18
N LEU A 232 -32.62 -2.55 14.17
CA LEU A 232 -32.85 -1.62 15.28
C LEU A 232 -33.60 -0.37 14.78
N PRO A 233 -34.85 -0.51 14.28
CA PRO A 233 -35.63 0.62 13.78
C PRO A 233 -36.18 1.52 14.89
N GLU A 234 -36.43 0.97 16.09
CA GLU A 234 -37.11 1.67 17.18
C GLU A 234 -36.14 2.31 18.17
N LEU A 235 -36.30 3.62 18.41
CA LEU A 235 -35.45 4.36 19.34
C LEU A 235 -35.57 3.83 20.77
N ASP A 236 -36.75 3.42 21.19
CA ASP A 236 -37.03 2.98 22.57
C ASP A 236 -36.18 1.76 22.98
N GLU A 237 -35.80 0.92 22.02
CA GLU A 237 -34.94 -0.25 22.28
C GLU A 237 -33.48 0.14 22.52
N ILE A 238 -33.01 1.27 21.97
CA ILE A 238 -31.58 1.63 21.90
C ILE A 238 -31.23 2.97 22.55
N GLU A 239 -32.22 3.73 23.03
CA GLU A 239 -32.04 5.12 23.50
C GLU A 239 -30.99 5.27 24.60
N GLN A 240 -30.85 4.27 25.49
CA GLN A 240 -29.88 4.27 26.59
C GLN A 240 -28.81 3.18 26.44
N LEU A 241 -28.81 2.43 25.34
CA LEU A 241 -27.86 1.35 25.13
C LEU A 241 -26.54 1.89 24.55
N SER A 242 -25.45 1.53 25.23
CA SER A 242 -24.10 1.68 24.67
C SER A 242 -23.91 0.78 23.45
N CYS A 243 -22.99 1.15 22.55
CA CYS A 243 -22.65 0.33 21.37
C CYS A 243 -22.38 -1.14 21.75
N ALA A 244 -21.60 -1.39 22.81
CA ALA A 244 -21.30 -2.74 23.29
C ALA A 244 -22.54 -3.56 23.69
N ARG A 245 -23.57 -2.92 24.28
CA ARG A 245 -24.83 -3.59 24.63
C ARG A 245 -25.72 -3.77 23.40
N ALA A 246 -25.75 -2.81 22.51
CA ALA A 246 -26.48 -2.90 21.24
C ALA A 246 -25.96 -4.06 20.37
N ARG A 247 -24.65 -4.33 20.37
CA ARG A 247 -24.07 -5.52 19.69
C ARG A 247 -24.66 -6.83 20.19
N LYS A 248 -24.79 -7.00 21.52
CA LYS A 248 -25.43 -8.20 22.10
C LYS A 248 -26.90 -8.31 21.72
N LEU A 249 -27.58 -7.17 21.60
CA LEU A 249 -28.96 -7.12 21.16
C LEU A 249 -29.09 -7.53 19.68
N LEU A 250 -28.16 -7.10 18.82
CA LEU A 250 -28.13 -7.46 17.40
C LEU A 250 -28.03 -8.97 17.20
N GLU A 251 -27.18 -9.67 17.97
CA GLU A 251 -27.05 -11.14 17.90
C GLU A 251 -28.37 -11.88 18.18
N ALA A 252 -29.27 -11.29 18.98
CA ALA A 252 -30.54 -11.89 19.35
C ALA A 252 -31.66 -11.64 18.32
N LYS A 253 -31.44 -10.81 17.29
CA LYS A 253 -32.45 -10.47 16.27
C LYS A 253 -32.59 -11.59 15.24
N ALA A 254 -33.82 -11.86 14.80
CA ALA A 254 -34.13 -12.93 13.86
C ALA A 254 -33.41 -12.78 12.51
N ASP A 255 -33.26 -11.55 12.03
CA ASP A 255 -32.61 -11.24 10.74
C ASP A 255 -31.09 -11.04 10.86
N PHE A 256 -30.48 -11.36 12.01
CA PHE A 256 -29.05 -11.17 12.23
C PHE A 256 -28.20 -11.87 11.16
N ALA A 257 -28.49 -13.13 10.86
CA ALA A 257 -27.73 -13.95 9.91
C ALA A 257 -27.79 -13.46 8.45
N LYS A 258 -28.74 -12.57 8.12
CA LYS A 258 -28.88 -11.93 6.82
C LYS A 258 -27.85 -10.81 6.63
N TRP A 259 -27.49 -10.11 7.71
CA TRP A 259 -26.65 -8.92 7.67
C TRP A 259 -25.24 -9.15 8.21
N PHE A 260 -25.10 -10.03 9.20
CA PHE A 260 -23.86 -10.28 9.92
C PHE A 260 -23.40 -11.73 9.80
N VAL A 261 -22.09 -11.91 9.92
CA VAL A 261 -21.44 -13.21 10.03
C VAL A 261 -20.52 -13.21 11.27
N VAL A 262 -20.65 -14.25 12.09
CA VAL A 262 -19.72 -14.49 13.20
C VAL A 262 -18.65 -15.43 12.69
N LEU A 263 -17.40 -14.96 12.69
CA LEU A 263 -16.25 -15.74 12.23
C LEU A 263 -15.62 -16.47 13.41
N ASP A 264 -15.10 -17.68 13.17
CA ASP A 264 -14.43 -18.50 14.18
C ASP A 264 -13.09 -17.89 14.64
N GLU A 265 -12.49 -17.02 13.81
CA GLU A 265 -11.20 -16.37 14.04
C GLU A 265 -11.34 -14.85 13.92
N THR A 266 -10.69 -14.11 14.82
CA THR A 266 -10.59 -12.65 14.80
C THR A 266 -9.12 -12.22 14.78
N PRO A 267 -8.76 -11.12 14.11
CA PRO A 267 -9.63 -10.22 13.33
C PRO A 267 -10.01 -10.79 11.96
N TRP A 268 -11.17 -10.39 11.43
CA TRP A 268 -11.70 -10.82 10.13
C TRP A 268 -10.71 -10.61 8.97
N GLU A 269 -9.82 -9.62 9.08
CA GLU A 269 -8.76 -9.28 8.13
C GLU A 269 -7.73 -10.40 7.92
N ALA A 270 -7.60 -11.29 8.89
CA ALA A 270 -6.72 -12.46 8.83
C ALA A 270 -7.44 -13.70 8.25
N THR A 271 -8.77 -13.63 8.08
CA THR A 271 -9.58 -14.77 7.68
C THR A 271 -9.81 -14.82 6.17
N ARG A 272 -10.30 -15.97 5.68
CA ARG A 272 -10.74 -16.15 4.29
C ARG A 272 -11.90 -15.23 3.88
N HIS A 273 -12.60 -14.61 4.84
CA HIS A 273 -13.75 -13.74 4.57
C HIS A 273 -13.38 -12.47 3.80
N VAL A 274 -12.10 -12.05 3.90
CA VAL A 274 -11.57 -10.93 3.11
C VAL A 274 -11.71 -11.19 1.61
N ASP A 275 -11.54 -12.44 1.19
CA ASP A 275 -11.57 -12.84 -0.22
C ASP A 275 -12.93 -13.40 -0.67
N ALA A 276 -13.88 -13.56 0.25
CA ALA A 276 -15.25 -14.00 -0.04
C ALA A 276 -16.07 -12.84 -0.63
N VAL A 277 -15.83 -12.50 -1.89
CA VAL A 277 -16.49 -11.37 -2.57
C VAL A 277 -18.01 -11.55 -2.63
N ASP A 278 -18.49 -12.79 -2.74
CA ASP A 278 -19.92 -13.11 -2.82
C ASP A 278 -20.64 -12.99 -1.47
N ASP A 279 -19.91 -12.95 -0.36
CA ASP A 279 -20.47 -12.76 0.97
C ASP A 279 -20.34 -11.29 1.38
N GLU A 280 -21.44 -10.56 1.24
CA GLU A 280 -21.55 -9.14 1.60
C GLU A 280 -21.86 -8.92 3.09
N ARG A 281 -22.07 -10.00 3.86
CA ARG A 281 -22.38 -9.89 5.28
C ARG A 281 -21.20 -9.29 6.04
N VAL A 282 -21.52 -8.40 6.96
CA VAL A 282 -20.55 -7.68 7.79
C VAL A 282 -20.00 -8.64 8.86
N PRO A 283 -18.69 -8.84 8.95
CA PRO A 283 -18.10 -9.58 10.06
C PRO A 283 -18.43 -8.90 11.39
N PHE A 284 -18.87 -9.69 12.36
CA PHE A 284 -19.37 -9.16 13.62
C PHE A 284 -18.31 -8.38 14.41
N ASP A 285 -17.04 -8.75 14.30
CA ASP A 285 -15.90 -8.06 14.91
C ASP A 285 -15.63 -6.68 14.31
N VAL A 286 -16.15 -6.34 13.12
CA VAL A 286 -16.13 -4.96 12.59
C VAL A 286 -16.85 -3.98 13.52
N LEU A 287 -17.88 -4.45 14.25
CA LEU A 287 -18.60 -3.65 15.23
C LEU A 287 -17.77 -3.29 16.47
N GLU A 288 -16.56 -3.86 16.62
CA GLU A 288 -15.60 -3.48 17.65
C GLU A 288 -14.74 -2.28 17.26
N THR A 289 -14.82 -1.85 16.00
CA THR A 289 -14.05 -0.70 15.53
C THR A 289 -14.69 0.63 15.96
N PRO A 290 -13.86 1.67 16.24
CA PRO A 290 -14.39 3.01 16.55
C PRO A 290 -15.26 3.61 15.44
N ALA A 291 -14.99 3.24 14.19
CA ALA A 291 -15.79 3.69 13.04
C ALA A 291 -17.23 3.13 13.11
N ALA A 292 -17.40 1.87 13.51
CA ALA A 292 -18.73 1.29 13.69
C ALA A 292 -19.48 1.93 14.87
N GLU A 293 -18.79 2.29 15.96
CA GLU A 293 -19.38 3.01 17.09
C GLU A 293 -19.89 4.40 16.69
N GLN A 294 -19.13 5.14 15.87
CA GLN A 294 -19.58 6.42 15.32
C GLN A 294 -20.83 6.27 14.45
N LEU A 295 -20.90 5.22 13.63
CA LEU A 295 -22.07 4.93 12.79
C LEU A 295 -23.29 4.56 13.63
N TYR A 296 -23.10 3.82 14.73
CA TYR A 296 -24.17 3.53 15.68
C TYR A 296 -24.69 4.79 16.38
N GLU A 297 -23.81 5.70 16.80
CA GLU A 297 -24.26 6.97 17.40
C GLU A 297 -24.98 7.85 16.38
N ALA A 298 -24.49 7.90 15.14
CA ALA A 298 -25.17 8.60 14.05
C ALA A 298 -26.57 8.01 13.78
N HIS A 299 -26.73 6.68 13.88
CA HIS A 299 -28.03 6.01 13.78
C HIS A 299 -28.97 6.42 14.92
N ARG A 300 -28.48 6.50 16.17
CA ARG A 300 -29.28 6.96 17.32
C ARG A 300 -29.73 8.41 17.14
N GLU A 301 -28.85 9.28 16.69
CA GLU A 301 -29.17 10.68 16.42
C GLU A 301 -30.20 10.82 15.28
N LYS A 302 -30.08 10.00 14.22
CA LYS A 302 -31.08 9.92 13.15
C LYS A 302 -32.45 9.57 13.71
N LEU A 303 -32.57 8.50 14.51
CA LEU A 303 -33.84 8.09 15.11
C LEU A 303 -34.41 9.12 16.08
N ARG A 304 -33.56 9.79 16.89
CA ARG A 304 -33.97 10.92 17.74
C ARG A 304 -34.56 12.06 16.93
N ALA A 305 -33.89 12.43 15.83
CA ALA A 305 -34.38 13.48 14.93
C ALA A 305 -35.71 13.07 14.26
N GLU A 306 -35.86 11.82 13.85
CA GLU A 306 -37.11 11.30 13.27
C GLU A 306 -38.28 11.31 14.26
N ARG A 307 -38.05 10.87 15.50
CA ARG A 307 -39.04 10.96 16.60
C ARG A 307 -39.41 12.41 16.86
N LYS A 308 -38.43 13.30 16.98
CA LYS A 308 -38.69 14.72 17.24
C LYS A 308 -39.50 15.36 16.10
N ARG A 309 -39.17 15.05 14.85
CA ARG A 309 -39.96 15.47 13.67
C ARG A 309 -41.40 14.94 13.73
N ALA A 310 -41.60 13.70 14.16
CA ALA A 310 -42.94 13.12 14.31
C ALA A 310 -43.74 13.81 15.42
N GLU A 311 -43.10 14.10 16.56
CA GLU A 311 -43.69 14.84 17.68
C GLU A 311 -44.10 16.25 17.25
N VAL A 312 -43.23 16.97 16.54
CA VAL A 312 -43.51 18.33 16.03
C VAL A 312 -44.67 18.30 15.02
N ARG A 313 -44.71 17.31 14.11
CA ARG A 313 -45.86 17.12 13.19
C ARG A 313 -47.17 16.89 13.95
N ARG A 314 -47.14 16.12 15.04
CA ARG A 314 -48.33 15.87 15.87
C ARG A 314 -48.75 17.13 16.62
N ALA A 315 -47.81 17.79 17.31
CA ALA A 315 -48.08 19.02 18.05
C ALA A 315 -48.64 20.13 17.14
N PHE A 316 -48.12 20.24 15.90
CA PHE A 316 -48.66 21.18 14.93
C PHE A 316 -50.12 20.87 14.57
N ARG A 317 -50.46 19.59 14.31
CA ARG A 317 -51.85 19.17 14.06
C ARG A 317 -52.78 19.48 15.24
N GLU A 318 -52.35 19.16 16.46
CA GLU A 318 -53.11 19.48 17.68
C GLU A 318 -53.31 20.99 17.84
N ASN A 319 -52.30 21.81 17.51
CA ASN A 319 -52.40 23.27 17.53
C ASN A 319 -53.41 23.78 16.47
N LEU A 320 -53.46 23.16 15.29
CA LEU A 320 -54.47 23.50 14.28
C LEU A 320 -55.90 23.22 14.77
N GLU A 321 -56.12 22.07 15.40
CA GLU A 321 -57.44 21.67 15.91
C GLU A 321 -57.94 22.52 17.08
N THR A 322 -57.01 23.00 17.92
CA THR A 322 -57.35 23.77 19.13
C THR A 322 -57.36 25.29 18.93
N SER A 323 -56.82 25.78 17.81
CA SER A 323 -56.70 27.22 17.55
C SER A 323 -58.03 27.83 17.09
N PRO A 324 -58.57 28.83 17.83
CA PRO A 324 -59.81 29.51 17.44
C PRO A 324 -59.63 30.46 16.24
N PHE A 325 -58.39 30.71 15.82
CA PHE A 325 -58.06 31.62 14.73
C PHE A 325 -58.08 30.95 13.35
N ILE A 326 -58.43 29.66 13.30
CA ILE A 326 -58.48 28.84 12.10
C ILE A 326 -59.93 28.57 11.72
N THR A 327 -60.34 29.23 10.64
CA THR A 327 -61.68 29.14 10.08
C THR A 327 -61.62 28.51 8.70
N PRO A 328 -62.72 27.87 8.24
CA PRO A 328 -62.78 27.28 6.90
C PRO A 328 -62.48 28.31 5.81
N GLY A 329 -61.55 27.99 4.91
CA GLY A 329 -61.17 28.82 3.75
C GLY A 329 -60.11 29.90 4.03
N LYS A 330 -59.58 30.00 5.26
CA LYS A 330 -58.54 30.96 5.59
C LYS A 330 -57.19 30.61 4.89
N PRO A 331 -56.50 31.57 4.25
CA PRO A 331 -55.24 31.29 3.57
C PRO A 331 -54.08 31.10 4.56
N TRP A 332 -53.06 30.33 4.14
CA TRP A 332 -51.89 30.00 4.97
C TRP A 332 -51.13 31.26 5.44
N GLU A 333 -51.00 32.25 4.57
CA GLU A 333 -50.24 33.48 4.79
C GLU A 333 -50.78 34.29 5.97
N GLU A 334 -52.09 34.21 6.22
CA GLU A 334 -52.77 34.86 7.34
C GLU A 334 -52.83 33.97 8.58
N ALA A 335 -52.86 32.65 8.41
CA ALA A 335 -52.94 31.70 9.50
C ALA A 335 -51.58 31.47 10.19
N ARG A 336 -50.48 31.51 9.42
CA ARG A 336 -49.12 31.22 9.91
C ARG A 336 -48.68 32.13 11.04
N SER A 337 -49.09 33.40 11.05
CA SER A 337 -48.71 34.35 12.10
C SER A 337 -49.32 34.02 13.46
N PHE A 338 -50.38 33.21 13.51
CA PHE A 338 -51.06 32.83 14.75
C PHE A 338 -50.67 31.44 15.26
N ILE A 339 -50.17 30.56 14.38
CA ILE A 339 -49.92 29.15 14.70
C ILE A 339 -48.42 28.83 14.74
N MET A 340 -47.62 29.48 13.91
CA MET A 340 -46.19 29.17 13.80
C MET A 340 -45.41 29.86 14.93
N SER A 341 -44.65 29.07 15.68
CA SER A 341 -43.63 29.52 16.63
C SER A 341 -42.23 29.23 16.11
N GLU A 342 -41.21 29.87 16.69
CA GLU A 342 -39.80 29.66 16.33
C GLU A 342 -39.38 28.17 16.44
N ASP A 343 -39.97 27.43 17.39
CA ASP A 343 -39.67 26.02 17.62
C ASP A 343 -40.12 25.10 16.46
N PHE A 344 -41.16 25.48 15.71
CA PHE A 344 -41.63 24.70 14.56
C PHE A 344 -40.64 24.81 13.37
N TYR A 345 -39.98 25.95 13.19
CA TYR A 345 -39.04 26.14 12.07
C TYR A 345 -37.72 25.37 12.23
N LEU A 346 -37.41 24.88 13.44
CA LEU A 346 -36.16 24.15 13.72
C LEU A 346 -36.16 22.72 13.19
N TRP A 347 -37.34 22.10 12.99
CA TRP A 347 -37.44 20.64 12.77
C TRP A 347 -38.06 20.22 11.43
N LEU A 348 -38.89 21.08 10.82
CA LEU A 348 -39.56 20.80 9.54
C LEU A 348 -39.53 22.04 8.64
N ASP A 349 -39.53 21.82 7.33
CA ASP A 349 -39.60 22.90 6.34
C ASP A 349 -41.02 23.49 6.23
N GLU A 350 -41.12 24.78 5.84
CA GLU A 350 -42.41 25.47 5.69
C GLU A 350 -43.37 24.73 4.74
N ALA A 351 -42.86 24.14 3.67
CA ALA A 351 -43.67 23.37 2.72
C ALA A 351 -44.41 22.19 3.37
N VAL A 352 -43.82 21.55 4.38
CA VAL A 352 -44.45 20.45 5.13
C VAL A 352 -45.61 20.99 5.97
N TYR A 353 -45.45 22.16 6.58
CA TYR A 353 -46.51 22.81 7.35
C TYR A 353 -47.68 23.26 6.46
N VAL A 354 -47.38 23.82 5.29
CA VAL A 354 -48.39 24.19 4.28
C VAL A 354 -49.20 22.97 3.84
N ASP A 355 -48.57 21.83 3.57
CA ASP A 355 -49.27 20.60 3.21
C ASP A 355 -50.19 20.09 4.34
N ILE A 356 -49.69 20.08 5.58
CA ILE A 356 -50.49 19.68 6.75
C ILE A 356 -51.68 20.64 6.92
N TYR A 357 -51.46 21.94 6.79
CA TYR A 357 -52.50 22.96 6.88
C TYR A 357 -53.55 22.82 5.78
N GLY A 358 -53.13 22.61 4.53
CA GLY A 358 -54.02 22.44 3.40
C GLY A 358 -54.92 21.19 3.56
N LYS A 359 -54.36 20.08 4.05
CA LYS A 359 -55.15 18.87 4.38
C LYS A 359 -56.17 19.15 5.49
N HIS A 360 -55.78 19.86 6.54
CA HIS A 360 -56.68 20.25 7.63
C HIS A 360 -57.79 21.21 7.16
N GLN A 361 -57.45 22.24 6.37
CA GLN A 361 -58.42 23.17 5.77
C GLN A 361 -59.46 22.45 4.91
N LYS A 362 -59.03 21.46 4.11
CA LYS A 362 -59.95 20.63 3.34
C LYS A 362 -60.95 19.90 4.24
N GLN A 363 -60.49 19.32 5.35
CA GLN A 363 -61.36 18.65 6.31
C GLN A 363 -62.33 19.63 6.99
N LEU A 364 -61.87 20.82 7.38
CA LEU A 364 -62.73 21.85 7.97
C LEU A 364 -63.82 22.33 7.01
N ILE A 365 -63.49 22.52 5.74
CA ILE A 365 -64.44 22.94 4.71
C ILE A 365 -65.49 21.86 4.45
N GLU A 366 -65.08 20.60 4.33
CA GLU A 366 -66.05 19.50 4.13
C GLU A 366 -66.97 19.35 5.35
N LYS A 367 -66.42 19.39 6.56
CA LYS A 367 -67.23 19.36 7.79
C LYS A 367 -68.22 20.53 7.87
N ALA A 368 -67.78 21.75 7.55
CA ALA A 368 -68.67 22.91 7.53
C ALA A 368 -69.78 22.80 6.47
N LYS A 369 -69.50 22.15 5.33
CA LYS A 369 -70.53 21.85 4.32
C LYS A 369 -71.54 20.83 4.83
N GLU A 370 -71.08 19.76 5.48
CA GLU A 370 -71.95 18.75 6.07
C GLU A 370 -72.86 19.38 7.14
N GLU A 371 -72.29 20.15 8.08
CA GLU A 371 -73.06 20.87 9.11
C GLU A 371 -74.06 21.87 8.50
N PHE A 372 -73.69 22.58 7.43
CA PHE A 372 -74.61 23.47 6.73
C PHE A 372 -75.76 22.70 6.04
N GLN A 373 -75.48 21.56 5.43
CA GLN A 373 -76.50 20.70 4.83
C GLN A 373 -77.45 20.13 5.89
N GLU A 374 -76.93 19.68 7.03
CA GLU A 374 -77.74 19.25 8.16
C GLU A 374 -78.64 20.37 8.67
N LEU A 375 -78.09 21.57 8.84
CA LEU A 375 -78.85 22.75 9.26
C LEU A 375 -79.97 23.09 8.26
N LEU A 376 -79.69 23.05 6.96
CA LEU A 376 -80.73 23.26 5.93
C LEU A 376 -81.86 22.21 6.00
N LEU A 377 -81.54 20.97 6.34
CA LEU A 377 -82.53 19.91 6.52
C LEU A 377 -83.35 20.12 7.80
N GLU A 378 -82.71 20.51 8.90
CA GLU A 378 -83.38 20.83 10.18
C GLU A 378 -84.38 21.99 10.02
N TYR A 379 -84.02 23.00 9.24
CA TYR A 379 -84.86 24.16 8.94
C TYR A 379 -85.69 24.00 7.65
N SER A 380 -85.86 22.78 7.16
CA SER A 380 -86.61 22.50 5.90
C SER A 380 -88.04 23.05 5.91
N GLU A 381 -88.67 23.18 7.08
CA GLU A 381 -90.01 23.77 7.26
C GLU A 381 -90.08 25.25 6.84
N LEU A 382 -89.00 26.03 6.99
CA LEU A 382 -88.94 27.43 6.52
C LEU A 382 -88.97 27.55 5.00
N PHE A 383 -88.66 26.47 4.29
CA PHE A 383 -88.61 26.44 2.84
C PHE A 383 -89.89 25.86 2.21
N TYR A 384 -90.85 25.38 3.00
CA TYR A 384 -92.17 24.92 2.51
C TYR A 384 -93.12 26.07 2.15
N GLU A 385 -92.97 27.27 2.73
CA GLU A 385 -93.80 28.45 2.37
C GLU A 385 -93.34 29.19 1.11
N LEU A 386 -92.31 28.69 0.41
CA LEU A 386 -91.80 29.25 -0.85
C LEU A 386 -92.49 28.68 -2.11
N GLU A 387 -93.53 27.86 -1.97
CA GLU A 387 -94.48 27.56 -3.05
C GLU A 387 -95.71 28.47 -2.97
N LEU A 388 -95.58 29.70 -3.47
CA LEU A 388 -96.69 30.50 -4.03
C LEU A 388 -96.19 31.51 -5.06
#